data_AF-A0A6I0HES4-F1
#
_entry.id   AF-A0A6I0HES4-F1
#
_cell.length_a   1.000
_cell.length_b   1.000
_cell.length_c   1.000
_cell.angle_alpha   90.00
_cell.angle_beta   90.00
_cell.angle_gamma   90.00
#
_symmetry.space_group_name_H-M   'P 1'
#
loop_
_entity.id
_entity.type
_entity.pdbx_description
1 polymer ?
#
loop_
_entity_poly.entity_id
_entity_poly.type
_entity_poly.pdbx_seq_one_letter_code
_entity_poly.pdbx_strand_id
1 'polypeptide(L)'
;MNKKVIPRYYKCSLDGKHWWRTYAASAGQAKQAYIRMLDGCADDCYLSILCRVDSPKTTQAFKDNAKYRNIPFAYVGMNVKIRGDKGIIVGHNSSANLDIYFLEGDNKGKKLNCHPNWKIQYFSKKWKLIKEFN
;
A
#
# COMPACT_ATOMS: atom_id res chain seq x y z
N MET A 1 -14.45 10.57 -20.03
CA MET A 1 -14.26 9.28 -19.32
C MET A 1 -13.07 9.38 -18.38
N ASN A 2 -13.29 9.48 -17.06
CA ASN A 2 -12.18 9.48 -16.10
C ASN A 2 -11.52 8.09 -16.08
N LYS A 3 -10.30 7.98 -16.60
CA LYS A 3 -9.50 6.75 -16.50
C LYS A 3 -9.42 6.35 -15.03
N LYS A 4 -9.88 5.13 -14.70
CA LYS A 4 -9.75 4.55 -13.37
C LYS A 4 -8.25 4.46 -13.06
N VAL A 5 -7.76 5.33 -12.17
CA VAL A 5 -6.36 5.32 -11.78
C VAL A 5 -6.14 4.17 -10.81
N ILE A 6 -5.65 3.06 -11.34
CA ILE A 6 -5.30 1.88 -10.54
C ILE A 6 -3.87 2.09 -10.05
N PRO A 7 -3.63 2.15 -8.73
CA PRO A 7 -2.29 2.28 -8.20
C PRO A 7 -1.45 1.08 -8.64
N ARG A 8 -0.20 1.34 -9.02
CA ARG A 8 0.77 0.29 -9.34
C ARG A 8 1.75 0.15 -8.19
N TYR A 9 2.35 -1.02 -8.08
CA TYR A 9 3.46 -1.23 -7.18
C TYR A 9 4.73 -0.73 -7.84
N TYR A 10 5.45 0.14 -7.16
CA TYR A 10 6.70 0.74 -7.62
C TYR A 10 7.84 0.35 -6.69
N LYS A 11 9.02 0.19 -7.27
CA LYS A 11 10.29 0.20 -6.53
C LYS A 11 11.07 1.44 -6.91
N CYS A 12 11.59 2.15 -5.92
CA CYS A 12 12.45 3.31 -6.11
C CYS A 12 13.81 3.11 -5.40
N SER A 13 14.88 3.70 -5.95
CA SER A 13 16.26 3.58 -5.45
C SER A 13 17.10 4.78 -5.89
N LEU A 14 18.07 5.20 -5.07
CA LEU A 14 19.08 6.19 -5.46
C LEU A 14 20.33 5.57 -6.10
N ASP A 15 20.70 4.35 -5.73
CA ASP A 15 21.95 3.71 -6.12
C ASP A 15 21.77 2.50 -7.05
N GLY A 16 20.51 2.13 -7.33
CA GLY A 16 20.15 0.93 -8.10
C GLY A 16 20.38 -0.39 -7.37
N LYS A 17 20.87 -0.37 -6.14
CA LYS A 17 21.19 -1.55 -5.33
C LYS A 17 20.17 -1.76 -4.22
N HIS A 18 19.83 -0.69 -3.50
CA HIS A 18 18.87 -0.72 -2.39
C HIS A 18 17.51 -0.18 -2.85
N TRP A 19 16.48 -1.01 -2.75
CA TRP A 19 15.16 -0.73 -3.32
C TRP A 19 14.09 -0.57 -2.24
N TRP A 20 13.55 0.64 -2.12
CA TRP A 20 12.32 0.91 -1.38
C TRP A 20 11.10 0.68 -2.26
N ARG A 21 9.96 0.28 -1.69
CA ARG A 21 8.78 -0.13 -2.46
C ARG A 21 7.50 0.48 -1.91
N THR A 22 6.59 0.85 -2.80
CA THR A 22 5.29 1.40 -2.42
C THR A 22 4.24 1.24 -3.51
N TYR A 23 2.97 1.37 -3.17
CA TYR A 23 1.93 1.61 -4.16
C TYR A 23 1.74 3.10 -4.40
N ALA A 24 1.60 3.50 -5.65
CA ALA A 24 1.32 4.87 -6.03
C ALA A 24 0.51 4.93 -7.33
N ALA A 25 -0.18 6.06 -7.57
CA ALA A 25 -0.92 6.28 -8.81
C ALA A 25 -0.02 6.53 -10.02
N SER A 26 1.21 7.00 -9.77
CA SER A 26 2.21 7.31 -10.78
C SER A 26 3.62 7.12 -10.23
N ALA A 27 4.61 7.04 -11.13
CA ALA A 27 6.02 7.00 -10.74
C ALA A 27 6.44 8.25 -9.96
N GLY A 28 5.92 9.43 -10.32
CA GLY A 28 6.22 10.68 -9.62
C GLY A 28 5.72 10.67 -8.18
N GLN A 29 4.51 10.17 -7.93
CA GLN A 29 4.03 9.97 -6.56
C GLN A 29 4.87 8.96 -5.77
N ALA A 30 5.33 7.87 -6.41
CA ALA A 30 6.21 6.91 -5.77
C ALA A 30 7.56 7.54 -5.39
N LYS A 31 8.16 8.34 -6.29
CA LYS A 31 9.39 9.10 -6.04
C LYS A 31 9.23 10.07 -4.87
N GLN A 32 8.16 10.87 -4.87
CA GLN A 32 7.85 11.81 -3.78
C GLN A 32 7.69 11.11 -2.44
N ALA A 33 7.02 9.94 -2.42
CA ALA A 33 6.91 9.15 -1.20
C ALA A 33 8.27 8.59 -0.73
N TYR A 34 9.15 8.21 -1.66
CA TYR A 34 10.51 7.75 -1.33
C TYR A 34 11.38 8.89 -0.76
N ILE A 35 11.32 10.10 -1.33
CA ILE A 35 12.04 11.28 -0.82
C ILE A 35 11.72 11.53 0.66
N ARG A 36 10.45 11.43 1.05
CA ARG A 36 10.04 11.61 2.46
C ARG A 36 10.65 10.60 3.43
N MET A 37 11.20 9.49 2.93
CA MET A 37 11.87 8.46 3.72
C MET A 37 13.40 8.63 3.73
N LEU A 38 13.94 9.54 2.90
CA LEU A 38 15.36 9.81 2.81
C LEU A 38 15.68 11.01 3.70
N ASP A 39 16.29 10.75 4.85
CA ASP A 39 16.77 11.82 5.73
C ASP A 39 17.81 12.68 4.97
N GLY A 40 17.49 13.95 4.75
CA GLY A 40 18.41 14.93 4.15
C GLY A 40 18.47 14.96 2.61
N CYS A 41 17.59 14.26 1.90
CA CYS A 41 17.49 14.34 0.44
C CYS A 41 16.60 15.53 0.06
N ALA A 42 17.21 16.69 -0.23
CA ALA A 42 16.50 17.84 -0.80
C ALA A 42 15.92 17.51 -2.21
N ASP A 43 15.12 18.42 -2.76
CA ASP A 43 14.43 18.27 -4.06
C ASP A 43 15.35 17.83 -5.22
N ASP A 44 16.64 18.11 -5.09
CA ASP A 44 17.75 17.83 -6.00
C ASP A 44 17.84 16.34 -6.38
N CYS A 45 17.41 15.43 -5.51
CA CYS A 45 17.53 14.00 -5.75
C CYS A 45 16.38 13.40 -6.56
N TYR A 46 15.28 14.14 -6.78
CA TYR A 46 14.10 13.61 -7.47
C TYR A 46 14.40 13.03 -8.86
N LEU A 47 15.28 13.70 -9.61
CA LEU A 47 15.71 13.27 -10.94
C LEU A 47 16.61 12.04 -10.89
N SER A 48 17.45 11.93 -9.85
CA SER A 48 18.36 10.79 -9.64
C SER A 48 17.65 9.52 -9.18
N ILE A 49 16.42 9.61 -8.66
CA ILE A 49 15.67 8.42 -8.24
C ILE A 49 15.33 7.55 -9.45
N LEU A 50 15.88 6.33 -9.46
CA LEU A 50 15.43 5.24 -10.31
C LEU A 50 14.10 4.74 -9.77
N CYS A 51 13.01 4.85 -10.54
CA CYS A 51 11.73 4.30 -10.12
C CYS A 51 11.04 3.54 -11.25
N ARG A 52 10.60 2.31 -10.96
CA ARG A 52 10.06 1.36 -11.94
C ARG A 52 8.87 0.62 -11.35
N VAL A 53 7.93 0.21 -12.20
CA VAL A 53 6.87 -0.72 -11.79
C VAL A 53 7.52 -2.04 -11.36
N ASP A 54 7.01 -2.62 -10.28
CA ASP A 54 7.42 -3.90 -9.72
C ASP A 54 6.16 -4.75 -9.43
N SER A 55 6.35 -5.97 -8.94
CA SER A 55 5.25 -6.84 -8.52
C SER A 55 5.00 -6.73 -7.02
N PRO A 56 3.74 -6.65 -6.56
CA PRO A 56 3.40 -6.62 -5.14
C PRO A 56 4.08 -7.72 -4.35
N LYS A 57 4.70 -7.37 -3.22
CA LYS A 57 5.41 -8.33 -2.37
C LYS A 57 4.88 -8.29 -0.94
N THR A 58 4.40 -9.43 -0.47
CA THR A 58 4.10 -9.66 0.95
C THR A 58 5.39 -10.05 1.67
N THR A 59 6.00 -9.10 2.39
CA THR A 59 7.26 -9.31 3.11
C THR A 59 7.07 -10.18 4.36
N GLN A 60 8.16 -10.71 4.92
CA GLN A 60 8.09 -11.45 6.19
C GLN A 60 7.57 -10.57 7.33
N ALA A 61 8.07 -9.32 7.44
CA ALA A 61 7.56 -8.35 8.40
C ALA A 61 6.04 -8.13 8.31
N PHE A 62 5.49 -8.06 7.10
CA PHE A 62 4.04 -7.99 6.92
C PHE A 62 3.34 -9.25 7.44
N LYS A 63 3.88 -10.44 7.14
CA LYS A 63 3.30 -11.71 7.63
C LYS A 63 3.33 -11.79 9.15
N ASP A 64 4.41 -11.33 9.78
CA ASP A 64 4.56 -11.33 11.22
C ASP A 64 3.55 -10.35 11.87
N ASN A 65 3.38 -9.16 11.30
CA ASN A 65 2.32 -8.23 11.68
C ASN A 65 0.93 -8.86 11.51
N ALA A 66 0.66 -9.51 10.38
CA ALA A 66 -0.63 -10.12 10.10
C ALA A 66 -0.94 -11.25 11.09
N LYS A 67 0.07 -12.06 11.44
CA LYS A 67 -0.03 -13.08 12.48
C LYS A 67 -0.30 -12.46 13.85
N TYR A 68 0.44 -11.44 14.24
CA TYR A 68 0.23 -10.70 15.50
C TYR A 68 -1.21 -10.14 15.62
N ARG A 69 -1.80 -9.74 14.49
CA ARG A 69 -3.17 -9.20 14.41
C ARG A 69 -4.25 -10.25 14.11
N ASN A 70 -3.90 -11.53 14.20
CA ASN A 70 -4.80 -12.67 13.95
C ASN A 70 -5.48 -12.66 12.56
N ILE A 71 -4.77 -12.18 11.55
CA ILE A 71 -5.20 -12.15 10.14
C ILE A 71 -4.16 -12.80 9.20
N PRO A 72 -3.66 -14.02 9.47
CA PRO A 72 -2.58 -14.65 8.70
C PRO A 72 -2.92 -14.89 7.21
N PHE A 73 -4.19 -14.79 6.84
CA PHE A 73 -4.68 -14.86 5.46
C PHE A 73 -4.47 -13.55 4.66
N ALA A 74 -4.14 -12.45 5.33
CA ALA A 74 -3.96 -11.15 4.68
C ALA A 74 -2.66 -11.11 3.87
N TYR A 75 -2.68 -10.38 2.75
CA TYR A 75 -1.52 -10.19 1.89
C TYR A 75 -1.55 -8.82 1.21
N VAL A 76 -0.39 -8.33 0.79
CA VAL A 76 -0.29 -7.08 0.04
C VAL A 76 -0.93 -7.26 -1.34
N GLY A 77 -1.83 -6.35 -1.71
CA GLY A 77 -2.69 -6.40 -2.89
C GLY A 77 -4.06 -7.05 -2.63
N MET A 78 -4.37 -7.45 -1.40
CA MET A 78 -5.67 -8.00 -1.05
C MET A 78 -6.76 -6.91 -1.07
N ASN A 79 -7.93 -7.25 -1.61
CA ASN A 79 -9.09 -6.38 -1.64
C ASN A 79 -9.69 -6.24 -0.23
N VAL A 80 -10.01 -5.01 0.15
CA VAL A 80 -10.68 -4.71 1.42
C VAL A 80 -11.80 -3.70 1.22
N LYS A 81 -12.74 -3.67 2.17
CA LYS A 81 -13.74 -2.61 2.30
C LYS A 81 -13.74 -2.11 3.74
N ILE A 82 -13.65 -0.81 3.93
CA ILE A 82 -13.62 -0.17 5.25
C ILE A 82 -14.72 0.88 5.29
N ARG A 83 -15.72 0.70 6.16
CA ARG A 83 -16.88 1.60 6.29
C ARG A 83 -17.61 1.96 4.97
N GLY A 84 -17.53 1.14 3.93
CA GLY A 84 -18.11 1.47 2.62
C GLY A 84 -17.06 1.62 1.52
N ASP A 85 -15.91 2.17 1.85
CA ASP A 85 -14.85 2.50 0.89
C ASP A 85 -14.07 1.25 0.50
N LYS A 86 -13.90 1.03 -0.80
CA LYS A 86 -13.12 -0.10 -1.32
C LYS A 86 -11.66 0.29 -1.48
N GLY A 87 -10.77 -0.60 -1.08
CA GLY A 87 -9.34 -0.40 -1.21
C GLY A 87 -8.58 -1.70 -1.42
N ILE A 88 -7.26 -1.55 -1.49
CA ILE A 88 -6.31 -2.66 -1.47
C ILE A 88 -5.30 -2.45 -0.36
N ILE A 89 -4.88 -3.55 0.28
CA ILE A 89 -3.78 -3.52 1.24
C ILE A 89 -2.49 -3.22 0.47
N VAL A 90 -1.78 -2.16 0.85
CA VAL A 90 -0.54 -1.74 0.19
C VAL A 90 0.70 -1.86 1.09
N GLY A 91 0.50 -2.13 2.37
CA GLY A 91 1.58 -2.29 3.33
C GLY A 91 1.08 -2.44 4.77
N HIS A 92 2.00 -2.25 5.70
CA HIS A 92 1.78 -2.18 7.14
C HIS A 92 2.76 -1.16 7.72
N ASN A 93 2.55 -0.75 8.97
CA ASN A 93 3.44 0.16 9.67
C ASN A 93 3.87 -0.37 11.05
N SER A 94 4.75 0.36 11.72
CA SER A 94 5.31 -0.01 13.04
C SER A 94 4.27 -0.05 14.17
N SER A 95 3.11 0.61 14.01
CA SER A 95 1.96 0.50 14.94
C SER A 95 1.10 -0.74 14.69
N ALA A 96 1.61 -1.69 13.90
CA ALA A 96 0.97 -2.92 13.50
C ALA A 96 -0.37 -2.75 12.73
N ASN A 97 -0.59 -1.59 12.10
CA ASN A 97 -1.79 -1.31 11.30
C ASN A 97 -1.53 -1.59 9.81
N LEU A 98 -2.60 -1.70 9.02
CA LEU A 98 -2.50 -1.87 7.58
C LEU A 98 -2.48 -0.51 6.88
N ASP A 99 -1.66 -0.37 5.85
CA ASP A 99 -1.76 0.75 4.92
C ASP A 99 -2.69 0.36 3.78
N ILE A 100 -3.75 1.14 3.56
CA ILE A 100 -4.79 0.87 2.56
C ILE A 100 -4.79 1.99 1.54
N TYR A 101 -4.74 1.63 0.25
CA TYR A 101 -5.00 2.57 -0.83
C TYR A 101 -6.44 2.43 -1.30
N PHE A 102 -7.22 3.50 -1.19
CA PHE A 102 -8.64 3.50 -1.51
C PHE A 102 -8.89 3.74 -3.01
N LEU A 103 -9.68 2.87 -3.61
CA LEU A 103 -10.02 2.85 -5.03
C LEU A 103 -11.39 3.50 -5.31
N GLU A 104 -12.32 3.39 -4.37
CA GLU A 104 -13.71 3.86 -4.45
C GLU A 104 -14.17 4.36 -3.07
N GLY A 105 -15.14 5.27 -3.05
CA GLY A 105 -15.67 5.89 -1.82
C GLY A 105 -15.06 7.24 -1.48
N ASP A 106 -15.32 7.73 -0.26
CA ASP A 106 -14.97 9.10 0.17
C ASP A 106 -13.47 9.31 0.29
N ASN A 107 -12.72 8.23 0.57
CA ASN A 107 -11.26 8.26 0.66
C ASN A 107 -10.54 7.94 -0.65
N LYS A 108 -11.26 7.85 -1.78
CA LYS A 108 -10.69 7.50 -3.09
C LYS A 108 -9.40 8.28 -3.39
N GLY A 109 -8.35 7.55 -3.77
CA GLY A 109 -7.03 8.09 -4.11
C GLY A 109 -6.11 8.35 -2.91
N LYS A 110 -6.60 8.17 -1.68
CA LYS A 110 -5.79 8.32 -0.46
C LYS A 110 -5.18 6.98 -0.06
N LYS A 111 -3.97 7.05 0.50
CA LYS A 111 -3.36 5.97 1.28
C LYS A 111 -3.53 6.29 2.76
N LEU A 112 -4.30 5.50 3.51
CA LEU A 112 -4.53 5.73 4.93
C LEU A 112 -4.11 4.52 5.76
N ASN A 113 -3.79 4.81 7.02
CA ASN A 113 -3.54 3.79 8.01
C ASN A 113 -4.85 3.30 8.61
N CYS A 114 -5.05 1.99 8.67
CA CYS A 114 -6.30 1.38 9.10
C CYS A 114 -6.04 0.23 10.07
N HIS A 115 -6.80 0.21 11.17
CA HIS A 115 -6.71 -0.86 12.15
C HIS A 115 -7.19 -2.19 11.53
N PRO A 116 -6.44 -3.30 11.65
CA PRO A 116 -6.73 -4.53 10.92
C PRO A 116 -8.04 -5.24 11.32
N ASN A 117 -8.65 -4.84 12.44
CA ASN A 117 -9.89 -5.44 12.96
C ASN A 117 -11.00 -4.41 13.19
N TRP A 118 -10.90 -3.18 12.68
CA TRP A 118 -11.94 -2.17 12.90
C TRP A 118 -12.73 -1.91 11.62
N LYS A 119 -14.03 -2.23 11.64
CA LYS A 119 -14.98 -1.96 10.54
C LYS A 119 -14.44 -2.33 9.15
N ILE A 120 -13.81 -3.49 9.04
CA ILE A 120 -13.08 -3.93 7.84
C ILE A 120 -13.54 -5.30 7.38
N GLN A 121 -13.73 -5.41 6.07
CA GLN A 121 -14.05 -6.64 5.36
C GLN A 121 -12.90 -6.97 4.41
N TYR A 122 -12.43 -8.22 4.45
CA TYR A 122 -11.36 -8.76 3.63
C TYR A 122 -11.93 -9.65 2.55
N PHE A 123 -11.46 -9.49 1.31
CA PHE A 123 -12.00 -10.19 0.15
C PHE A 123 -10.91 -10.90 -0.65
N SER A 124 -11.32 -11.94 -1.39
CA SER A 124 -10.49 -12.56 -2.41
C SER A 124 -10.27 -11.61 -3.60
N LYS A 125 -9.38 -11.99 -4.53
CA LYS A 125 -9.18 -11.25 -5.79
C LYS A 125 -10.47 -11.08 -6.60
N LYS A 126 -11.41 -12.02 -6.48
CA LYS A 126 -12.73 -11.98 -7.14
C LYS A 126 -13.82 -11.30 -6.28
N TRP A 127 -13.45 -10.53 -5.26
CA TRP A 127 -14.38 -9.85 -4.35
C TRP A 127 -15.33 -10.78 -3.57
N LYS A 128 -14.95 -12.04 -3.35
CA LYS A 128 -15.66 -12.94 -2.41
C LYS A 128 -15.21 -12.63 -0.98
N LEU A 129 -16.14 -12.43 -0.05
CA LEU A 129 -15.84 -12.18 1.36
C LEU A 129 -15.06 -13.35 1.96
N ILE A 130 -13.96 -13.04 2.65
CA ILE A 130 -13.10 -14.00 3.37
C ILE A 130 -13.28 -13.84 4.87
N LYS A 131 -13.26 -12.60 5.38
CA LYS A 131 -13.40 -12.29 6.81
C LYS A 131 -13.93 -10.89 7.00
N GLU A 132 -14.67 -10.69 8.09
CA GLU A 132 -15.24 -9.42 8.51
C GLU A 132 -14.91 -9.16 9.98
N PHE A 133 -14.67 -7.90 10.31
CA PHE A 133 -14.55 -7.39 11.67
C PHE A 133 -15.35 -6.09 11.79
N ASN A 134 -16.05 -5.93 12.90
CA ASN A 134 -16.95 -4.80 13.18
C ASN A 134 -16.32 -3.83 14.17
#